data_AF-A0A835J052-F1
#
_entry.id   AF-A0A835J052-F1
#
_cell.length_a   1.000
_cell.length_b   1.000
_cell.length_c   1.000
_cell.angle_alpha   90.00
_cell.angle_beta   90.00
_cell.angle_gamma   90.00
#
_symmetry.space_group_name_H-M   'P 1'
#
loop_
_entity.id
_entity.type
_entity.pdbx_description
1 polymer ?
#
loop_
_entity_poly.entity_id
_entity_poly.type
_entity_poly.pdbx_seq_one_letter_code
_entity_poly.pdbx_strand_id
1 'polypeptide(L)'
;MFCAQINELKSAIRPLSGSSLQYCTDTCLRRYLEARNWNVDKSKKMLEESLNWRSTFKPEEIRWHEVANEGETGKVYRASFHDRDGRTVLILRPGKQNTTAADNLS
;
A
#
# COMPACT_ATOMS: atom_id res chain seq x y z
N MET A 1 3.84 18.32 18.33
CA MET A 1 2.74 18.56 17.37
C MET A 1 2.29 17.27 16.71
N PHE A 2 3.16 16.59 15.94
CA PHE A 2 2.83 15.37 15.16
C PHE A 2 2.18 14.19 15.91
N CYS A 3 2.47 13.99 17.19
CA CYS A 3 1.83 12.93 17.98
C CYS A 3 0.34 13.19 18.23
N ALA A 4 -0.10 14.45 18.22
CA ALA A 4 -1.50 14.80 18.43
C ALA A 4 -2.36 14.35 17.26
N GLN A 5 -1.95 14.64 16.01
CA GLN A 5 -2.70 14.22 14.82
C GLN A 5 -2.74 12.70 14.66
N ILE A 6 -1.68 11.98 15.05
CA ILE A 6 -1.69 10.50 15.03
C ILE A 6 -2.76 9.97 15.99
N ASN A 7 -2.81 10.49 17.23
CA ASN A 7 -3.81 10.07 18.21
C ASN A 7 -5.24 10.46 17.81
N GLU A 8 -5.41 11.62 17.18
CA GLU A 8 -6.69 12.09 16.66
C GLU A 8 -7.19 11.17 15.54
N LEU A 9 -6.35 10.91 14.54
CA LEU A 9 -6.67 9.98 13.45
C LEU A 9 -6.96 8.58 13.98
N LYS A 10 -6.14 8.07 14.92
CA LYS A 10 -6.32 6.77 15.56
C LYS A 10 -7.65 6.65 16.31
N SER A 11 -8.11 7.76 16.91
CA SER A 11 -9.42 7.81 17.57
C SER A 11 -10.55 7.85 16.53
N ALA A 12 -10.37 8.61 15.45
CA ALA A 12 -11.40 8.82 14.43
C ALA A 12 -11.71 7.60 13.55
N ILE A 13 -10.82 6.60 13.51
CA ILE A 13 -10.95 5.36 12.72
C ILE A 13 -11.44 4.15 13.53
N ARG A 14 -11.71 4.32 14.82
CA ARG A 14 -12.24 3.24 15.67
C ARG A 14 -13.76 3.05 15.46
N PRO A 15 -14.29 1.84 15.73
CA PRO A 15 -13.57 0.62 16.14
C PRO A 15 -12.90 -0.10 14.96
N LEU A 16 -11.70 -0.63 15.19
CA LEU A 16 -10.99 -1.52 14.25
C LEU A 16 -10.88 -2.92 14.86
N SER A 17 -10.90 -3.95 14.01
CA SER A 17 -10.71 -5.34 14.38
C SER A 17 -9.88 -6.09 13.32
N GLY A 18 -9.45 -7.32 13.64
CA GLY A 18 -8.79 -8.21 12.68
C GLY A 18 -7.56 -7.60 11.99
N SER A 19 -7.45 -7.80 10.69
CA SER A 19 -6.32 -7.33 9.88
C SER A 19 -6.23 -5.80 9.80
N SER A 20 -7.37 -5.10 9.87
CA SER A 20 -7.39 -3.63 9.91
C SER A 20 -6.70 -3.07 11.15
N LEU A 21 -6.89 -3.71 12.31
CA LEU A 21 -6.20 -3.31 13.55
C LEU A 21 -4.69 -3.53 13.45
N GLN A 22 -4.26 -4.65 12.86
CA GLN A 22 -2.84 -4.96 12.65
C GLN A 22 -2.18 -4.00 11.65
N TYR A 23 -2.90 -3.58 10.62
CA TYR A 23 -2.42 -2.66 9.60
C TYR A 23 -2.22 -1.23 10.13
N CYS A 24 -3.13 -0.73 10.96
CA CYS A 24 -3.16 0.65 11.46
C CYS A 24 -2.19 0.93 12.62
N THR A 25 -0.91 0.61 12.43
CA THR A 25 0.19 1.03 13.34
C THR A 25 0.43 2.54 13.28
N ASP A 26 1.04 3.13 14.31
CA ASP A 26 1.33 4.58 14.31
C ASP A 26 2.19 5.02 13.11
N THR A 27 3.13 4.17 12.66
CA THR A 27 3.93 4.40 11.45
C THR A 27 3.06 4.37 10.19
N CYS A 28 2.06 3.49 10.13
CA CYS A 28 1.10 3.45 9.03
C CYS A 28 0.26 4.74 9.02
N LEU A 29 -0.33 5.12 10.16
CA LEU A 29 -1.13 6.34 10.30
C LEU A 29 -0.35 7.60 9.90
N ARG A 30 0.94 7.67 10.26
CA ARG A 30 1.83 8.76 9.85
C ARG A 30 1.93 8.88 8.32
N ARG A 31 2.04 7.77 7.58
CA ARG A 31 2.13 7.80 6.10
C ARG A 31 0.89 8.44 5.46
N TYR A 32 -0.30 8.15 6.00
CA TYR A 32 -1.55 8.77 5.54
C TYR A 32 -1.60 10.26 5.86
N LEU A 33 -1.16 10.65 7.06
CA LEU A 33 -1.04 12.06 7.46
C LEU A 33 -0.07 12.82 6.56
N GLU A 34 1.14 12.31 6.35
CA GLU A 34 2.14 12.92 5.47
C GLU A 34 1.61 13.08 4.04
N ALA A 35 0.95 12.05 3.49
CA ALA A 35 0.35 12.08 2.15
C ALA A 35 -0.81 13.08 2.00
N ARG A 36 -1.34 13.60 3.11
CA ARG A 36 -2.44 14.58 3.15
C ARG A 36 -2.07 15.84 3.91
N ASN A 37 -0.78 16.18 3.96
CA ASN A 37 -0.26 17.40 4.60
C ASN A 37 -0.77 17.56 6.05
N TRP A 38 -0.79 16.46 6.80
CA TRP A 38 -1.23 16.36 8.19
C TRP A 38 -2.70 16.75 8.44
N ASN A 39 -3.54 16.76 7.40
CA ASN A 39 -4.97 16.97 7.53
C ASN A 39 -5.67 15.67 7.96
N VAL A 40 -6.25 15.64 9.16
CA VAL A 40 -6.82 14.44 9.76
C VAL A 40 -8.02 13.90 8.97
N ASP A 41 -8.96 14.75 8.57
CA ASP A 41 -10.16 14.32 7.84
C ASP A 41 -9.83 13.70 6.48
N LYS A 42 -8.94 14.33 5.72
CA LYS A 42 -8.48 13.79 4.43
C LYS A 42 -7.69 12.50 4.59
N SER A 43 -6.91 12.39 5.67
CA SER A 43 -6.15 11.18 5.99
C SER A 43 -7.07 10.03 6.37
N LYS A 44 -8.11 10.31 7.18
CA LYS A 44 -9.15 9.36 7.55
C LYS A 44 -9.83 8.80 6.31
N LYS A 45 -10.33 9.68 5.42
CA LYS A 45 -10.99 9.24 4.19
C LYS A 45 -10.10 8.33 3.33
N MET A 46 -8.84 8.71 3.13
CA MET A 46 -7.89 7.91 2.36
C MET A 46 -7.58 6.56 3.02
N LEU A 47 -7.50 6.52 4.36
CA LEU A 47 -7.29 5.29 5.11
C LEU A 47 -8.51 4.37 5.06
N GLU A 48 -9.73 4.90 5.19
CA GLU A 48 -10.97 4.13 5.05
C GLU A 48 -11.10 3.49 3.67
N GLU A 49 -10.81 4.24 2.59
CA GLU A 49 -10.77 3.71 1.23
C GLU A 49 -9.74 2.57 1.09
N SER A 50 -8.57 2.73 1.72
CA SER A 50 -7.54 1.69 1.74
C SER A 50 -7.96 0.45 2.53
N LEU A 51 -8.58 0.62 3.70
CA LEU A 51 -9.08 -0.50 4.52
C LEU A 51 -10.20 -1.25 3.79
N ASN A 52 -11.08 -0.54 3.10
CA ASN A 52 -12.10 -1.16 2.26
C ASN A 52 -11.45 -2.02 1.15
N TRP A 53 -10.51 -1.43 0.39
CA TRP A 53 -9.77 -2.18 -0.63
C TRP A 53 -9.05 -3.42 -0.05
N ARG A 54 -8.39 -3.29 1.10
CA ARG A 54 -7.74 -4.41 1.78
C ARG A 54 -8.71 -5.50 2.22
N SER A 55 -9.91 -5.14 2.68
CA SER A 55 -10.93 -6.14 3.03
C SER A 55 -11.44 -6.92 1.83
N THR A 56 -11.48 -6.29 0.65
CA THR A 56 -11.89 -6.93 -0.61
C THR A 56 -10.79 -7.79 -1.22
N PHE A 57 -9.57 -7.27 -1.33
CA PHE A 57 -8.49 -7.90 -2.08
C PHE A 57 -7.48 -8.66 -1.21
N LYS A 58 -7.55 -8.48 0.12
CA LYS A 58 -6.79 -9.22 1.13
C LYS A 58 -5.31 -9.43 0.78
N PRO A 59 -4.54 -8.35 0.56
CA PRO A 59 -3.15 -8.46 0.13
C PRO A 59 -2.26 -9.23 1.12
N GLU A 60 -2.65 -9.31 2.39
CA GLU A 60 -2.01 -10.15 3.41
C GLU A 60 -2.09 -11.67 3.16
N GLU A 61 -3.02 -12.14 2.33
CA GLU A 61 -3.19 -13.55 2.01
C GLU A 61 -2.31 -13.99 0.81
N ILE A 62 -1.76 -13.04 0.05
CA ILE A 62 -0.95 -13.31 -1.15
C ILE A 62 0.38 -13.96 -0.77
N ARG A 63 0.66 -15.13 -1.35
CA ARG A 63 1.88 -15.90 -1.17
C ARG A 63 2.84 -15.68 -2.32
N TRP A 64 4.13 -15.88 -2.04
CA TRP A 64 5.20 -15.66 -3.02
C TRP A 64 5.00 -16.43 -4.32
N HIS A 65 4.64 -17.72 -4.26
CA HIS A 65 4.51 -18.55 -5.46
C HIS A 65 3.37 -18.11 -6.39
N GLU A 66 2.36 -17.40 -5.87
CA GLU A 66 1.25 -16.86 -6.67
C GLU A 66 1.69 -15.65 -7.52
N VAL A 67 2.76 -14.96 -7.12
CA VAL A 67 3.23 -13.73 -7.78
C VAL A 67 4.66 -13.83 -8.32
N ALA A 68 5.38 -14.92 -8.04
CA ALA A 68 6.78 -15.07 -8.42
C ALA A 68 6.98 -14.92 -9.94
N ASN A 69 6.12 -15.57 -10.73
CA ASN A 69 6.14 -15.50 -12.19
C ASN A 69 6.02 -14.06 -12.71
N GLU A 70 5.22 -13.21 -12.06
CA GLU A 70 5.08 -11.80 -12.45
C GLU A 70 6.41 -11.01 -12.32
N GLY A 71 7.33 -11.46 -11.48
CA GLY A 71 8.64 -10.82 -11.29
C GLY A 71 9.74 -11.30 -12.24
N GLU A 72 9.58 -12.44 -12.89
CA GLU A 72 10.71 -13.17 -13.53
C GLU A 72 11.34 -12.44 -14.72
N THR A 73 10.53 -11.74 -15.52
CA THR A 73 11.06 -11.06 -16.71
C THR A 73 11.67 -9.70 -16.42
N GLY A 74 11.50 -9.19 -15.20
CA GLY A 74 11.81 -7.80 -14.86
C GLY A 74 10.92 -6.81 -15.60
N LYS A 75 9.65 -7.19 -15.84
CA LYS A 75 8.61 -6.28 -16.33
C LYS A 75 8.27 -5.17 -15.34
N VAL A 76 8.50 -5.42 -14.05
CA VAL A 76 8.47 -4.41 -12.98
C VAL A 76 9.65 -4.68 -12.04
N TYR A 77 10.45 -3.67 -11.72
CA TYR A 77 11.51 -3.79 -10.72
C TYR A 77 11.84 -2.47 -10.03
N ARG A 78 12.35 -2.55 -8.80
CA ARG A 78 12.86 -1.39 -8.06
C ARG A 78 14.27 -1.06 -8.54
N ALA A 79 14.52 0.19 -8.92
CA ALA A 79 15.86 0.64 -9.24
C ALA A 79 16.78 0.58 -8.00
N SER A 80 18.08 0.39 -8.23
CA SER A 80 19.09 0.46 -7.17
C SER A 80 19.44 1.90 -6.76
N PHE A 81 18.93 2.89 -7.49
CA PHE A 81 19.12 4.31 -7.24
C PHE A 81 17.81 4.99 -6.85
N HIS A 82 17.93 6.19 -6.28
CA HIS A 82 16.82 7.07 -5.96
C HIS A 82 16.76 8.24 -6.94
N ASP A 83 15.61 8.90 -7.06
CA ASP A 83 15.51 10.17 -7.79
C ASP A 83 16.23 11.31 -7.04
N ARG A 84 16.20 12.52 -7.60
CA ARG A 84 16.85 13.70 -7.01
C ARG A 84 16.28 14.09 -5.65
N ASP A 85 15.04 13.71 -5.38
CA ASP A 85 14.33 13.99 -4.13
C ASP A 85 14.43 12.81 -3.14
N GLY A 86 15.24 11.78 -3.47
CA GLY A 86 15.42 10.59 -2.64
C GLY A 86 14.27 9.58 -2.72
N ARG A 87 13.35 9.70 -3.68
CA ARG A 87 12.23 8.76 -3.82
C ARG A 87 12.68 7.46 -4.47
N THR A 88 12.06 6.36 -4.02
CA THR A 88 12.19 5.05 -4.66
C THR A 88 11.69 5.11 -6.10
N VAL A 89 12.50 4.60 -7.04
CA VAL A 89 12.13 4.52 -8.45
C VAL A 89 11.66 3.09 -8.79
N LEU A 90 10.43 2.98 -9.30
CA LEU A 90 9.89 1.73 -9.86
C LEU A 90 9.93 1.80 -11.39
N ILE A 91 10.61 0.85 -12.02
CA ILE A 91 10.75 0.79 -13.49
C ILE A 91 9.77 -0.23 -14.04
N LEU A 92 8.95 0.19 -15.00
CA LEU A 92 7.98 -0.64 -15.69
C LEU A 92 8.43 -0.84 -17.15
N ARG A 93 8.41 -2.09 -17.62
CA ARG A 93 8.78 -2.50 -18.98
C ARG A 93 7.64 -3.34 -19.58
N PRO A 94 6.57 -2.71 -20.10
CA PRO A 94 5.39 -3.41 -20.60
C PRO A 94 5.71 -4.46 -21.69
N GLY A 95 6.74 -4.23 -22.52
CA GLY A 95 7.20 -5.17 -23.55
C GLY A 95 7.81 -6.48 -23.02
N LYS A 96 7.93 -6.64 -21.70
CA LYS A 96 8.39 -7.87 -21.04
C LYS A 96 7.25 -8.67 -20.39
N GLN A 97 6.00 -8.42 -20.78
CA GLN A 97 4.85 -9.14 -20.25
C GLN A 97 4.95 -10.64 -20.54
N ASN A 98 4.76 -11.46 -19.50
CA ASN A 98 4.91 -12.91 -19.54
C ASN A 98 3.66 -13.69 -19.11
N THR A 99 2.56 -12.99 -18.85
CA THR A 99 1.26 -13.60 -18.59
C THR A 99 0.27 -13.21 -19.68
N THR A 100 -0.51 -14.21 -20.11
CA THR A 100 -1.59 -14.07 -21.08
C THR A 100 -2.94 -14.06 -20.36
N ALA A 101 -4.02 -13.67 -21.06
CA ALA A 101 -5.35 -13.69 -20.47
C ALA A 101 -5.80 -15.09 -20.03
N ALA A 102 -5.26 -16.15 -20.63
CA ALA A 102 -5.57 -17.54 -20.29
C ALA A 102 -4.97 -17.96 -18.94
N ASP A 103 -3.83 -17.39 -18.55
CA ASP A 103 -3.14 -17.72 -17.28
C ASP A 103 -3.88 -17.16 -16.05
N ASN A 104 -4.82 -16.23 -16.25
CA ASN A 104 -5.62 -15.63 -15.17
C ASN A 104 -6.94 -16.38 -14.88
N LEU A 105 -7.20 -17.49 -15.59
CA LEU A 105 -8.45 -18.26 -15.52
C LEU A 105 -8.27 -19.66 -14.91
N SER A 106 -7.05 -20.02 -14.51
CA SER A 106 -6.70 -21.33 -13.92
C SER A 106 -6.51 -21.27 -12.41
#